data_AF-A0A7X2LWY0-F1
#
_entry.id   AF-A0A7X2LWY0-F1
#
_cell.length_a   1.000
_cell.length_b   1.000
_cell.length_c   1.000
_cell.angle_alpha   90.00
_cell.angle_beta   90.00
_cell.angle_gamma   90.00
#
_symmetry.space_group_name_H-M   'P 1'
#
loop_
_entity.id
_entity.type
_entity.pdbx_description
1 polymer ?
#
loop_
_entity_poly.entity_id
_entity_poly.type
_entity_poly.pdbx_seq_one_letter_code
_entity_poly.pdbx_strand_id
1 'polypeptide(L)'
;MNSTIQDIQDRFRHLRLAETATGLPALLRKAEQASWTYQEFLEELLAFELKRREEKSVERRLKWARFPYHKTLNEFRIEEQKSVSSRQINQLRELNWLEQQYNLILLGPPGVGKTHIAIGLGLEAIHKGYKVSFLTMGELVHVLKTQEYLSKSQSQLKRISESDLVIIDDLMYMAMDQREANLFFHLVNGLYEKSSIILTSNKGPEQWGELMGDQGITTAVLDRLLHRVEVIQLNEDSYRIKHRSTIFGDKSVQT
;
A
#
# COMPACT_ATOMS: atom_id res chain seq x y z
N MET A 1 13.31 0.65 50.07
CA MET A 1 12.19 -0.08 49.43
C MET A 1 12.71 -0.63 48.12
N ASN A 2 13.06 -1.92 48.07
CA ASN A 2 13.49 -2.53 46.81
C ASN A 2 12.24 -2.81 45.99
N SER A 3 11.95 -1.96 45.00
CA SER A 3 10.95 -2.27 43.99
C SER A 3 11.34 -3.58 43.32
N THR A 4 10.44 -4.55 43.31
CA THR A 4 10.66 -5.78 42.55
C THR A 4 10.69 -5.46 41.06
N ILE A 5 11.31 -6.33 40.25
CA ILE A 5 11.30 -6.19 38.78
C ILE A 5 9.85 -6.07 38.27
N GLN A 6 8.93 -6.81 38.90
CA GLN A 6 7.49 -6.74 38.63
C GLN A 6 6.94 -5.31 38.78
N ASP A 7 7.25 -4.63 39.88
CA ASP A 7 6.81 -3.25 40.14
C ASP A 7 7.32 -2.27 39.06
N ILE A 8 8.56 -2.48 38.60
CA ILE A 8 9.17 -1.66 37.55
C ILE A 8 8.47 -1.93 36.20
N GLN A 9 8.18 -3.19 35.87
CA GLN A 9 7.43 -3.55 34.67
C GLN A 9 6.02 -2.95 34.68
N ASP A 10 5.34 -2.95 35.82
CA ASP A 10 4.01 -2.35 35.94
C ASP A 10 4.04 -0.83 35.78
N ARG A 11 5.05 -0.14 36.33
CA ARG A 11 5.27 1.28 36.09
C ARG A 11 5.53 1.59 34.62
N PHE A 12 6.35 0.78 33.94
CA PHE A 12 6.57 0.91 32.50
C PHE A 12 5.26 0.78 31.71
N ARG A 13 4.40 -0.20 32.05
CA ARG A 13 3.07 -0.34 31.41
C ARG A 13 2.18 0.89 31.62
N HIS A 14 2.17 1.46 32.82
CA HIS A 14 1.42 2.70 33.12
C HIS A 14 1.91 3.90 32.30
N LEU A 15 3.21 3.97 32.03
CA LEU A 15 3.83 4.96 31.16
C LEU A 15 3.69 4.63 29.65
N ARG A 16 2.92 3.58 29.30
CA ARG A 16 2.74 3.06 27.93
C ARG A 16 4.01 2.48 27.30
N LEU A 17 5.00 2.12 28.10
CA LEU A 17 6.25 1.46 27.67
C LEU A 17 6.10 -0.07 27.77
N ALA A 18 5.08 -0.61 27.12
CA ALA A 18 4.66 -2.01 27.30
C ALA A 18 5.67 -3.02 26.75
N GLU A 19 6.37 -2.67 25.68
CA GLU A 19 7.40 -3.54 25.10
C GLU A 19 8.61 -3.61 26.01
N THR A 20 9.08 -2.46 26.49
CA THR A 20 10.15 -2.36 27.48
C THR A 20 9.80 -3.09 28.76
N ALA A 21 8.57 -2.96 29.27
CA ALA A 21 8.11 -3.73 30.41
C ALA A 21 8.27 -5.25 30.17
N THR A 22 7.94 -5.72 28.98
CA THR A 22 8.01 -7.15 28.64
C THR A 22 9.47 -7.61 28.45
N GLY A 23 10.30 -6.79 27.81
CA GLY A 23 11.71 -7.07 27.53
C GLY A 23 12.68 -6.79 28.69
N LEU A 24 12.22 -6.12 29.76
CA LEU A 24 13.06 -5.64 30.85
C LEU A 24 14.00 -6.70 31.45
N PRO A 25 13.56 -7.95 31.73
CA PRO A 25 14.46 -8.96 32.30
C PRO A 25 15.63 -9.32 31.36
N ALA A 26 15.40 -9.31 30.03
CA ALA A 26 16.44 -9.59 29.06
C ALA A 26 17.40 -8.40 28.91
N LEU A 27 16.87 -7.17 28.93
CA LEU A 27 17.67 -5.94 28.86
C LEU A 27 18.56 -5.79 30.10
N LEU A 28 18.06 -6.09 31.30
CA LEU A 28 18.87 -6.10 32.53
C LEU A 28 20.03 -7.09 32.45
N ARG A 29 19.77 -8.33 32.01
CA ARG A 29 20.83 -9.34 31.83
C ARG A 29 21.87 -8.90 30.79
N LYS A 30 21.44 -8.29 29.69
CA LYS A 30 22.32 -7.77 28.64
C LYS A 30 23.21 -6.64 29.19
N ALA A 31 22.62 -5.74 29.98
CA ALA A 31 23.35 -4.65 30.65
C ALA A 31 24.41 -5.15 31.63
N GLU A 32 24.07 -6.17 32.44
CA GLU A 32 25.01 -6.80 33.37
C GLU A 32 26.17 -7.47 32.63
N GLN A 33 25.88 -8.25 31.58
CA GLN A 33 26.91 -8.95 30.79
C GLN A 33 27.84 -7.98 30.06
N ALA A 34 27.30 -6.89 29.53
CA ALA A 34 28.07 -5.90 28.80
C ALA A 34 28.67 -4.79 29.71
N SER A 35 28.42 -4.86 31.02
CA SER A 35 28.87 -3.85 32.00
C SER A 35 28.49 -2.42 31.60
N TRP A 36 27.25 -2.22 31.15
CA TRP A 36 26.76 -0.91 30.71
C TRP A 36 26.75 0.12 31.83
N THR A 37 27.11 1.35 31.47
CA THR A 37 26.84 2.54 32.28
C THR A 37 25.35 2.82 32.38
N TYR A 38 24.93 3.62 33.37
CA TYR A 38 23.53 4.03 33.50
C TYR A 38 23.01 4.75 32.26
N GLN A 39 23.86 5.54 31.60
CA GLN A 39 23.50 6.24 30.38
C GLN A 39 23.24 5.25 29.23
N GLU A 40 24.16 4.31 28.98
CA GLU A 40 24.01 3.30 27.93
C GLU A 40 22.77 2.43 28.15
N PHE A 41 22.49 2.07 29.41
CA PHE A 41 21.28 1.30 29.74
C PHE A 41 19.99 2.07 29.45
N LEU A 42 19.93 3.37 29.80
CA LEU A 42 18.78 4.22 29.50
C LEU A 42 18.59 4.42 27.99
N GLU A 43 19.69 4.64 27.25
CA GLU A 43 19.66 4.76 25.80
C GLU A 43 19.12 3.49 25.14
N GLU A 44 19.61 2.31 25.54
CA GLU A 44 19.12 1.04 24.99
C GLU A 44 17.65 0.78 25.35
N LEU A 45 17.21 1.08 26.58
CA LEU A 45 15.81 0.93 26.99
C LEU A 45 14.88 1.76 26.08
N LEU A 46 15.23 3.02 25.84
CA LEU A 46 14.44 3.92 25.00
C LEU A 46 14.49 3.49 23.54
N ALA A 47 15.67 3.12 23.03
CA ALA A 47 15.84 2.63 21.67
C ALA A 47 15.03 1.35 21.42
N PHE A 48 15.01 0.43 22.39
CA PHE A 48 14.22 -0.79 22.34
C PHE A 48 12.73 -0.48 22.23
N GLU A 49 12.18 0.40 23.09
CA GLU A 49 10.77 0.78 22.99
C GLU A 49 10.44 1.40 21.63
N LEU A 50 11.23 2.39 21.20
CA LEU A 50 10.99 3.14 19.98
C LEU A 50 10.97 2.21 18.77
N LYS A 51 11.97 1.32 18.67
CA LYS A 51 12.05 0.31 17.62
C LYS A 51 10.82 -0.60 17.61
N ARG A 52 10.41 -1.11 18.77
CA ARG A 52 9.24 -2.01 18.85
C ARG A 52 7.93 -1.30 18.53
N ARG A 53 7.80 -0.01 18.90
CA ARG A 53 6.64 0.81 18.52
C ARG A 53 6.58 1.04 17.01
N GLU A 54 7.72 1.31 16.38
CA GLU A 54 7.82 1.46 14.94
C GLU A 54 7.45 0.15 14.21
N GLU A 55 8.04 -0.98 14.61
CA GLU A 55 7.72 -2.31 14.10
C GLU A 55 6.21 -2.60 14.16
N LYS A 56 5.59 -2.38 15.33
CA LYS A 56 4.14 -2.57 15.49
C LYS A 56 3.30 -1.61 14.66
N SER A 57 3.76 -0.37 14.49
CA SER A 57 3.06 0.61 13.66
C SER A 57 3.06 0.17 12.19
N VAL A 58 4.21 -0.28 11.69
CA VAL A 58 4.37 -0.85 10.34
C VAL A 58 3.50 -2.10 10.17
N GLU A 59 3.56 -3.05 11.10
CA GLU A 59 2.70 -4.25 11.06
C GLU A 59 1.21 -3.92 11.00
N ARG A 60 0.78 -2.92 11.79
CA ARG A 60 -0.62 -2.47 11.79
C ARG A 60 -0.99 -1.86 10.45
N ARG A 61 -0.14 -0.99 9.89
CA ARG A 61 -0.37 -0.37 8.57
C ARG A 61 -0.39 -1.42 7.45
N LEU A 62 0.50 -2.42 7.48
CA LEU A 62 0.49 -3.55 6.54
C LEU A 62 -0.83 -4.33 6.60
N LYS A 63 -1.30 -4.67 7.80
CA LYS A 63 -2.59 -5.37 7.99
C LYS A 63 -3.76 -4.53 7.50
N TRP A 64 -3.68 -3.21 7.61
CA TRP A 64 -4.73 -2.30 7.15
C TRP A 64 -4.74 -2.13 5.63
N ALA A 65 -3.57 -2.13 4.99
CA ALA A 65 -3.42 -1.98 3.56
C ALA A 65 -4.02 -3.15 2.77
N ARG A 66 -4.04 -4.37 3.33
CA ARG A 66 -4.63 -5.56 2.69
C ARG A 66 -4.05 -5.88 1.30
N PHE A 67 -2.73 -5.80 1.16
CA PHE A 67 -2.08 -6.28 -0.07
C PHE A 67 -2.35 -7.78 -0.29
N PRO A 68 -2.54 -8.22 -1.54
CA PRO A 68 -2.73 -9.63 -1.87
C PRO A 68 -1.45 -10.45 -1.67
N TYR A 69 -0.30 -9.80 -1.78
CA TYR A 69 1.02 -10.36 -1.52
C TYR A 69 2.00 -9.21 -1.17
N HIS A 70 3.12 -9.55 -0.53
CA HIS A 70 4.17 -8.58 -0.22
C HIS A 70 5.34 -8.81 -1.16
N LYS A 71 5.44 -8.00 -2.21
CA LYS A 71 6.59 -7.98 -3.12
C LYS A 71 7.18 -6.59 -3.15
N THR A 72 8.45 -6.49 -2.76
CA THR A 72 9.14 -5.20 -2.71
C THR A 72 9.54 -4.73 -4.11
N LEU A 73 9.84 -3.43 -4.25
CA LEU A 73 10.40 -2.91 -5.50
C LEU A 73 11.80 -3.45 -5.80
N ASN A 74 12.52 -3.99 -4.80
CA ASN A 74 13.83 -4.61 -5.01
C ASN A 74 13.73 -5.97 -5.69
N GLU A 75 12.61 -6.68 -5.50
CA GLU A 75 12.30 -7.92 -6.22
C GLU A 75 11.81 -7.65 -7.64
N PHE A 76 11.49 -6.40 -7.98
CA PHE A 76 11.11 -6.03 -9.33
C PHE A 76 12.34 -5.97 -10.21
N ARG A 77 12.39 -6.84 -11.23
CA ARG A 77 13.53 -6.91 -12.17
C ARG A 77 13.45 -5.79 -13.19
N ILE A 78 13.92 -4.61 -12.78
CA ILE A 78 13.95 -3.40 -13.64
C ILE A 78 14.78 -3.65 -14.90
N GLU A 79 15.82 -4.49 -14.82
CA GLU A 79 16.67 -4.85 -15.98
C GLU A 79 15.89 -5.55 -17.11
N GLU A 80 14.77 -6.20 -16.78
CA GLU A 80 13.90 -6.84 -17.76
C GLU A 80 12.84 -5.89 -18.34
N GLN A 81 12.83 -4.62 -17.90
CA GLN A 81 11.89 -3.58 -18.32
C GLN A 81 12.58 -2.58 -19.23
N LYS A 82 11.93 -2.21 -20.34
CA LYS A 82 12.44 -1.23 -21.30
C LYS A 82 11.72 0.11 -21.21
N SER A 83 10.49 0.10 -20.70
CA SER A 83 9.57 1.24 -20.70
C SER A 83 9.76 2.13 -19.48
N VAL A 84 10.36 1.61 -18.39
CA VAL A 84 10.61 2.38 -17.17
C VAL A 84 12.07 2.27 -16.78
N SER A 85 12.73 3.43 -16.67
CA SER A 85 14.13 3.50 -16.25
C SER A 85 14.28 3.31 -14.74
N SER A 86 15.44 2.80 -14.31
CA SER A 86 15.80 2.72 -12.88
C SER A 86 15.73 4.08 -12.18
N ARG A 87 16.04 5.16 -12.92
CA ARG A 87 15.93 6.54 -12.42
C ARG A 87 14.48 6.89 -12.07
N GLN A 88 13.53 6.60 -12.95
CA GLN A 88 12.10 6.86 -12.70
C GLN A 88 11.59 6.05 -11.50
N ILE A 89 11.93 4.75 -11.42
CA ILE A 89 11.55 3.94 -10.26
C ILE A 89 12.13 4.50 -8.96
N ASN A 90 13.40 4.90 -8.96
CA ASN A 90 14.03 5.49 -7.77
C ASN A 90 13.37 6.82 -7.37
N GLN A 91 13.02 7.67 -8.34
CA GLN A 91 12.27 8.89 -8.07
C GLN A 91 10.88 8.59 -7.46
N LEU A 92 10.19 7.55 -7.93
CA LEU A 92 8.91 7.13 -7.34
C LEU A 92 9.09 6.57 -5.93
N ARG A 93 10.19 5.87 -5.63
CA ARG A 93 10.52 5.38 -4.27
C ARG A 93 10.71 6.50 -3.25
N GLU A 94 11.08 7.69 -3.70
CA GLU A 94 11.23 8.84 -2.80
C GLU A 94 9.87 9.31 -2.25
N LEU A 95 8.76 9.00 -2.91
CA LEU A 95 7.39 9.38 -2.53
C LEU A 95 7.13 10.90 -2.49
N ASN A 96 8.01 11.73 -3.07
CA ASN A 96 7.76 13.17 -3.21
C ASN A 96 6.44 13.44 -3.97
N TRP A 97 6.08 12.58 -4.91
CA TRP A 97 4.81 12.63 -5.65
C TRP A 97 3.60 12.42 -4.73
N LEU A 98 3.73 11.59 -3.69
CA LEU A 98 2.67 11.34 -2.71
C LEU A 98 2.47 12.58 -1.82
N GLU A 99 3.56 13.19 -1.36
CA GLU A 99 3.52 14.43 -0.58
C GLU A 99 2.92 15.60 -1.37
N GLN A 100 3.16 15.63 -2.68
CA GLN A 100 2.58 16.60 -3.61
C GLN A 100 1.17 16.23 -4.10
N GLN A 101 0.62 15.10 -3.62
CA GLN A 101 -0.71 14.58 -3.95
C GLN A 101 -0.90 14.32 -5.46
N TYR A 102 0.15 13.84 -6.13
CA TYR A 102 0.05 13.32 -7.48
C TYR A 102 -0.54 11.90 -7.46
N ASN A 103 -1.35 11.61 -8.47
CA ASN A 103 -1.81 10.26 -8.78
C ASN A 103 -0.80 9.58 -9.71
N LEU A 104 -0.80 8.26 -9.72
CA LEU A 104 -0.07 7.48 -10.73
C LEU A 104 -1.06 6.58 -11.48
N ILE A 105 -0.94 6.52 -12.80
CA ILE A 105 -1.66 5.54 -13.61
C ILE A 105 -0.65 4.62 -14.26
N LEU A 106 -0.70 3.34 -13.89
CA LEU A 106 0.12 2.29 -14.49
C LEU A 106 -0.67 1.64 -15.61
N LEU A 107 -0.22 1.83 -16.85
CA LEU A 107 -0.86 1.30 -18.06
C LEU A 107 -0.02 0.20 -18.69
N GLY A 108 -0.65 -0.82 -19.26
CA GLY A 108 0.06 -1.87 -19.99
C GLY A 108 -0.70 -3.21 -20.06
N PRO A 109 -0.25 -4.17 -20.88
CA PRO A 109 -0.90 -5.47 -21.00
C PRO A 109 -0.79 -6.31 -19.70
N PRO A 110 -1.55 -7.41 -19.58
CA PRO A 110 -1.48 -8.28 -18.40
C PRO A 110 -0.09 -8.90 -18.20
N GLY A 111 0.38 -8.88 -16.95
CA GLY A 111 1.63 -9.56 -16.57
C GLY A 111 2.93 -8.74 -16.74
N VAL A 112 2.85 -7.46 -17.09
CA VAL A 112 4.03 -6.57 -17.22
C VAL A 112 4.55 -5.98 -15.89
N GLY A 113 3.82 -6.18 -14.79
CA GLY A 113 4.28 -5.76 -13.45
C GLY A 113 3.60 -4.52 -12.85
N LYS A 114 2.52 -4.00 -13.46
CA LYS A 114 1.71 -2.88 -12.91
C LYS A 114 1.40 -3.04 -11.42
N THR A 115 0.72 -4.12 -11.06
CA THR A 115 0.35 -4.42 -9.67
C THR A 115 1.57 -4.59 -8.76
N HIS A 116 2.68 -5.14 -9.27
CA HIS A 116 3.92 -5.27 -8.50
C HIS A 116 4.47 -3.89 -8.16
N ILE A 117 4.59 -2.98 -9.12
CA ILE A 117 5.06 -1.62 -8.89
C ILE A 117 4.14 -0.89 -7.89
N ALA A 118 2.82 -1.01 -8.07
CA ALA A 118 1.85 -0.40 -7.17
C ALA A 118 1.99 -0.89 -5.72
N ILE A 119 2.07 -2.21 -5.52
CA ILE A 119 2.28 -2.82 -4.19
C ILE A 119 3.63 -2.41 -3.62
N GLY A 120 4.69 -2.44 -4.44
CA GLY A 120 6.03 -2.08 -4.01
C GLY A 120 6.11 -0.63 -3.52
N LEU A 121 5.49 0.31 -4.23
CA LEU A 121 5.38 1.72 -3.80
C LEU A 121 4.54 1.85 -2.53
N GLY A 122 3.43 1.10 -2.43
CA GLY A 122 2.61 1.05 -1.22
C GLY A 122 3.37 0.52 -0.01
N LEU A 123 4.22 -0.50 -0.18
CA LEU A 123 5.09 -0.99 0.88
C LEU A 123 6.08 0.08 1.33
N GLU A 124 6.73 0.80 0.41
CA GLU A 124 7.62 1.90 0.80
C GLU A 124 6.89 3.03 1.52
N ALA A 125 5.66 3.34 1.09
CA ALA A 125 4.82 4.32 1.78
C ALA A 125 4.53 3.91 3.23
N ILE A 126 4.22 2.64 3.46
CA ILE A 126 3.99 2.12 4.83
C ILE A 126 5.23 2.21 5.70
N HIS A 127 6.42 1.92 5.16
CA HIS A 127 7.68 2.04 5.90
C HIS A 127 7.97 3.51 6.24
N LYS A 128 7.68 4.45 5.34
CA LYS A 128 7.87 5.89 5.58
C LYS A 128 6.86 6.54 6.52
N GLY A 129 5.75 5.89 6.86
CA GLY A 129 4.77 6.48 7.78
C GLY A 129 3.32 6.48 7.27
N TYR A 130 3.14 6.32 5.98
CA TYR A 130 1.87 6.58 5.30
C TYR A 130 0.88 5.44 5.46
N LYS A 131 -0.40 5.79 5.60
CA LYS A 131 -1.53 4.86 5.57
C LYS A 131 -1.84 4.54 4.12
N VAL A 132 -1.89 3.26 3.80
CA VAL A 132 -2.17 2.77 2.46
C VAL A 132 -3.41 1.89 2.50
N SER A 133 -4.23 1.94 1.45
CA SER A 133 -5.30 0.98 1.19
C SER A 133 -5.13 0.38 -0.19
N PHE A 134 -5.13 -0.95 -0.29
CA PHE A 134 -5.16 -1.69 -1.56
C PHE A 134 -6.51 -2.38 -1.73
N LEU A 135 -7.05 -2.33 -2.94
CA LEU A 135 -8.21 -3.09 -3.36
C LEU A 135 -8.28 -3.18 -4.88
N THR A 136 -8.89 -4.25 -5.38
CA THR A 136 -9.27 -4.32 -6.78
C THR A 136 -10.49 -3.46 -7.06
N MET A 137 -10.69 -3.07 -8.32
CA MET A 137 -11.88 -2.33 -8.74
C MET A 137 -13.18 -3.10 -8.42
N GLY A 138 -13.16 -4.42 -8.59
CA GLY A 138 -14.26 -5.32 -8.23
C GLY A 138 -14.64 -5.25 -6.76
N GLU A 139 -13.64 -5.33 -5.87
CA GLU A 139 -13.83 -5.19 -4.44
C GLU A 139 -14.34 -3.80 -4.07
N LEU A 140 -13.83 -2.75 -4.72
CA LEU A 140 -14.24 -1.39 -4.48
C LEU A 140 -15.73 -1.18 -4.77
N VAL A 141 -16.19 -1.61 -5.94
CA VAL A 141 -17.60 -1.51 -6.31
C VAL A 141 -18.47 -2.30 -5.33
N HIS A 142 -18.08 -3.51 -4.95
CA HIS A 142 -18.81 -4.28 -3.95
C HIS A 142 -18.92 -3.55 -2.61
N VAL A 143 -17.82 -2.96 -2.12
CA VAL A 143 -17.78 -2.19 -0.89
C VAL A 143 -18.68 -0.95 -0.98
N LEU A 144 -18.64 -0.23 -2.10
CA LEU A 144 -19.48 0.95 -2.35
C LEU A 144 -20.97 0.60 -2.36
N LYS A 145 -21.37 -0.49 -3.04
CA LYS A 145 -22.78 -0.92 -3.11
C LYS A 145 -23.35 -1.37 -1.77
N THR A 146 -22.52 -2.00 -0.93
CA THR A 146 -22.97 -2.64 0.30
C THR A 146 -22.81 -1.76 1.55
N GLN A 147 -22.25 -0.57 1.43
CA GLN A 147 -21.99 0.33 2.56
C GLN A 147 -23.22 0.72 3.37
N GLU A 148 -24.40 0.77 2.76
CA GLU A 148 -25.65 1.13 3.45
C GLU A 148 -26.12 0.02 4.41
N TYR A 149 -25.76 -1.24 4.14
CA TYR A 149 -26.30 -2.40 4.84
C TYR A 149 -25.24 -3.21 5.60
N LEU A 150 -23.95 -3.09 5.25
CA LEU A 150 -22.85 -3.82 5.88
C LEU A 150 -21.90 -2.88 6.63
N SER A 151 -21.86 -3.02 7.95
CA SER A 151 -20.90 -2.31 8.83
C SER A 151 -19.43 -2.56 8.45
N LYS A 152 -19.13 -3.76 7.91
CA LYS A 152 -17.79 -4.10 7.40
C LYS A 152 -17.39 -3.20 6.22
N SER A 153 -18.32 -2.93 5.29
CA SER A 153 -18.10 -2.07 4.13
C SER A 153 -17.94 -0.61 4.54
N GLN A 154 -18.73 -0.12 5.51
CA GLN A 154 -18.55 1.22 6.10
C GLN A 154 -17.17 1.39 6.73
N SER A 155 -16.73 0.39 7.51
CA SER A 155 -15.41 0.39 8.14
C SER A 155 -14.29 0.38 7.10
N GLN A 156 -14.48 -0.32 5.97
CA GLN A 156 -13.52 -0.35 4.88
C GLN A 156 -13.47 0.98 4.12
N LEU A 157 -14.61 1.60 3.80
CA LEU A 157 -14.66 2.91 3.16
C LEU A 157 -14.06 4.02 4.03
N LYS A 158 -14.30 3.97 5.34
CA LYS A 158 -13.66 4.89 6.27
C LYS A 158 -12.13 4.78 6.21
N ARG A 159 -11.59 3.56 6.18
CA ARG A 159 -10.13 3.35 6.04
C ARG A 159 -9.59 3.86 4.72
N ILE A 160 -10.30 3.61 3.61
CA ILE A 160 -9.91 4.12 2.29
C ILE A 160 -9.86 5.65 2.32
N SER A 161 -10.89 6.30 2.88
CA SER A 161 -10.99 7.76 2.97
C SER A 161 -9.95 8.39 3.91
N GLU A 162 -9.45 7.64 4.89
CA GLU A 162 -8.40 8.08 5.83
C GLU A 162 -6.99 7.69 5.38
N SER A 163 -6.83 7.09 4.19
CA SER A 163 -5.52 6.67 3.67
C SER A 163 -4.83 7.83 2.97
N ASP A 164 -3.51 7.90 3.09
CA ASP A 164 -2.68 8.86 2.35
C ASP A 164 -2.47 8.39 0.90
N LEU A 165 -2.48 7.07 0.69
CA LEU A 165 -2.39 6.42 -0.62
C LEU A 165 -3.48 5.35 -0.80
N VAL A 166 -4.20 5.42 -1.90
CA VAL A 166 -5.19 4.41 -2.31
C VAL A 166 -4.73 3.74 -3.61
N ILE A 167 -4.55 2.43 -3.58
CA ILE A 167 -4.19 1.63 -4.76
C ILE A 167 -5.44 0.90 -5.22
N ILE A 168 -5.90 1.22 -6.43
CA ILE A 168 -7.04 0.58 -7.09
C ILE A 168 -6.51 -0.24 -8.26
N ASP A 169 -6.53 -1.55 -8.11
CA ASP A 169 -5.98 -2.50 -9.09
C ASP A 169 -7.06 -2.97 -10.08
N ASP A 170 -6.66 -3.21 -11.32
CA ASP A 170 -7.47 -3.80 -12.40
C ASP A 170 -8.78 -3.04 -12.69
N LEU A 171 -8.67 -1.77 -13.12
CA LEU A 171 -9.81 -0.91 -13.48
C LEU A 171 -10.70 -1.49 -14.61
N MET A 172 -10.16 -2.40 -15.42
CA MET A 172 -10.77 -2.89 -16.66
C MET A 172 -11.93 -3.89 -16.51
N TYR A 173 -12.20 -4.40 -15.31
CA TYR A 173 -13.09 -5.56 -15.12
C TYR A 173 -14.55 -5.23 -14.79
N MET A 174 -14.98 -3.98 -14.83
CA MET A 174 -16.39 -3.65 -14.53
C MET A 174 -16.99 -2.66 -15.52
N ALA A 175 -18.05 -3.11 -16.20
CA ALA A 175 -19.10 -2.21 -16.66
C ALA A 175 -19.89 -1.80 -15.43
N MET A 176 -19.83 -0.53 -15.06
CA MET A 176 -20.60 0.00 -13.94
C MET A 176 -22.03 0.31 -14.34
N ASP A 177 -22.96 0.08 -13.42
CA ASP A 177 -24.27 0.72 -13.49
C ASP A 177 -24.18 2.20 -13.06
N GLN A 178 -25.21 3.00 -13.38
CA GLN A 178 -25.20 4.43 -13.09
C GLN A 178 -25.11 4.74 -11.58
N ARG A 179 -25.62 3.86 -10.72
CA ARG A 179 -25.53 4.02 -9.26
C ARG A 179 -24.09 3.79 -8.80
N GLU A 180 -23.44 2.75 -9.30
CA GLU A 180 -22.04 2.42 -9.02
C GLU A 180 -21.10 3.55 -9.47
N ALA A 181 -21.31 4.11 -10.66
CA ALA A 181 -20.54 5.24 -11.17
C ALA A 181 -20.66 6.48 -10.27
N ASN A 182 -21.88 6.81 -9.81
CA ASN A 182 -22.12 7.90 -8.86
C ASN A 182 -21.40 7.68 -7.53
N LEU A 183 -21.47 6.46 -6.98
CA LEU A 183 -20.79 6.11 -5.72
C LEU A 183 -19.26 6.22 -5.87
N PHE A 184 -18.72 5.76 -7.00
CA PHE A 184 -17.30 5.89 -7.30
C PHE A 184 -16.88 7.36 -7.43
N PHE A 185 -17.68 8.18 -8.11
CA PHE A 185 -17.46 9.61 -8.19
C PHE A 185 -17.38 10.27 -6.81
N HIS A 186 -18.30 9.95 -5.90
CA HIS A 186 -18.27 10.49 -4.54
C HIS A 186 -17.00 10.10 -3.79
N LEU A 187 -16.52 8.87 -3.96
CA LEU A 187 -15.25 8.44 -3.38
C LEU A 187 -14.08 9.24 -3.96
N VAL A 188 -13.95 9.29 -5.30
CA VAL A 188 -12.85 10.03 -5.97
C VAL A 188 -12.87 11.49 -5.57
N ASN A 189 -14.04 12.13 -5.52
CA ASN A 189 -14.19 13.50 -5.06
C ASN A 189 -13.81 13.67 -3.58
N GLY A 190 -14.06 12.67 -2.73
CA GLY A 190 -13.64 12.67 -1.33
C GLY A 190 -12.13 12.59 -1.14
N LEU A 191 -11.43 11.86 -2.03
CA LEU A 191 -9.98 11.65 -2.03
C LEU A 191 -9.20 12.76 -2.73
N TYR A 192 -9.83 13.48 -3.66
CA TYR A 192 -9.22 14.57 -4.44
C TYR A 192 -8.55 15.61 -3.53
N GLU A 193 -7.28 15.93 -3.81
CA GLU A 193 -6.41 16.84 -3.03
C GLU A 193 -6.25 16.46 -1.54
N LYS A 194 -6.51 15.20 -1.17
CA LYS A 194 -6.31 14.67 0.19
C LYS A 194 -5.47 13.40 0.20
N SER A 195 -5.65 12.55 -0.81
CA SER A 195 -4.98 11.27 -0.94
C SER A 195 -4.46 11.10 -2.36
N SER A 196 -3.30 10.51 -2.51
CA SER A 196 -2.82 10.05 -3.81
C SER A 196 -3.49 8.75 -4.21
N ILE A 197 -3.72 8.57 -5.50
CA ILE A 197 -4.31 7.34 -6.05
C ILE A 197 -3.34 6.71 -7.03
N ILE A 198 -3.05 5.41 -6.86
CA ILE A 198 -2.44 4.59 -7.90
C ILE A 198 -3.54 3.77 -8.56
N LEU A 199 -3.66 3.89 -9.88
CA LEU A 199 -4.55 3.10 -10.70
C LEU A 199 -3.74 2.14 -11.57
N THR A 200 -4.17 0.88 -11.66
CA THR A 200 -3.63 -0.03 -12.68
C THR A 200 -4.70 -0.34 -13.72
N SER A 201 -4.33 -0.28 -14.99
CA SER A 201 -5.23 -0.59 -16.09
C SER A 201 -4.47 -1.09 -17.30
N ASN A 202 -5.15 -1.83 -18.16
CA ASN A 202 -4.71 -2.18 -19.51
C ASN A 202 -5.34 -1.28 -20.58
N LYS A 203 -6.30 -0.41 -20.22
CA LYS A 203 -6.88 0.63 -21.10
C LYS A 203 -6.43 2.00 -20.64
N GLY A 204 -6.14 2.88 -21.59
CA GLY A 204 -5.91 4.29 -21.30
C GLY A 204 -7.19 5.03 -20.87
N PRO A 205 -7.07 6.22 -20.27
CA PRO A 205 -8.21 7.02 -19.78
C PRO A 205 -9.28 7.30 -20.84
N GLU A 206 -8.88 7.43 -22.11
CA GLU A 206 -9.78 7.67 -23.25
C GLU A 206 -10.87 6.61 -23.39
N GLN A 207 -10.60 5.38 -22.95
CA GLN A 207 -11.51 4.25 -23.07
C GLN A 207 -12.29 3.97 -21.77
N TRP A 208 -12.10 4.77 -20.71
CA TRP A 208 -12.79 4.55 -19.43
C TRP A 208 -14.26 5.01 -19.47
N GLY A 209 -14.63 5.89 -20.41
CA GLY A 209 -16.03 6.29 -20.60
C GLY A 209 -16.96 5.12 -20.95
N GLU A 210 -16.46 4.14 -21.70
CA GLU A 210 -17.21 2.92 -22.00
C GLU A 210 -17.44 2.05 -20.75
N LEU A 211 -16.56 2.15 -19.74
CA LEU A 211 -16.63 1.33 -18.54
C LEU A 211 -17.64 1.86 -17.52
N MET A 212 -17.84 3.19 -17.47
CA MET A 212 -18.71 3.82 -16.47
C MET A 212 -20.16 4.01 -16.91
N GLY A 213 -20.46 3.87 -18.21
CA GLY A 213 -21.82 3.94 -18.75
C GLY A 213 -22.47 5.33 -18.77
N ASP A 214 -21.97 6.29 -18.00
CA ASP A 214 -22.43 7.68 -17.95
C ASP A 214 -21.29 8.65 -18.30
N GLN A 215 -21.42 9.35 -19.43
CA GLN A 215 -20.39 10.24 -19.96
C GLN A 215 -20.14 11.47 -19.06
N GLY A 216 -21.18 11.98 -18.40
CA GLY A 216 -21.06 13.14 -17.51
C GLY A 216 -20.28 12.80 -16.25
N ILE A 217 -20.63 11.69 -15.61
CA ILE A 217 -19.92 11.19 -14.41
C ILE A 217 -18.49 10.82 -14.76
N THR A 218 -18.26 10.13 -15.88
CA THR A 218 -16.92 9.78 -16.34
C THR A 218 -16.04 11.01 -16.46
N THR A 219 -16.54 12.06 -17.13
CA THR A 219 -15.78 13.30 -17.34
C THR A 219 -15.40 13.93 -16.00
N ALA A 220 -16.34 13.97 -15.04
CA ALA A 220 -16.09 14.55 -13.72
C ALA A 220 -15.09 13.73 -12.88
N VAL A 221 -15.07 12.40 -13.03
CA VAL A 221 -14.09 11.52 -12.39
C VAL A 221 -12.71 11.70 -13.03
N LEU A 222 -12.63 11.67 -14.36
CA LEU A 222 -11.37 11.83 -15.09
C LEU A 222 -10.73 13.18 -14.82
N ASP A 223 -11.52 14.26 -14.78
CA ASP A 223 -11.04 15.61 -14.43
C ASP A 223 -10.25 15.62 -13.10
N ARG A 224 -10.79 14.96 -12.06
CA ARG A 224 -10.14 14.87 -10.74
C ARG A 224 -8.93 13.95 -10.73
N LEU A 225 -9.02 12.79 -11.41
CA LEU A 225 -7.93 11.82 -11.43
C LEU A 225 -6.74 12.31 -12.27
N LEU A 226 -7.00 13.03 -13.35
CA LEU A 226 -6.01 13.45 -14.34
C LEU A 226 -5.46 14.87 -14.11
N HIS A 227 -6.01 15.65 -13.18
CA HIS A 227 -5.50 16.99 -12.88
C HIS A 227 -4.03 16.97 -12.42
N ARG A 228 -3.68 16.06 -11.50
CA ARG A 228 -2.30 15.83 -11.04
C ARG A 228 -1.96 14.36 -11.16
N VAL A 229 -1.41 13.97 -12.29
CA VAL A 229 -1.13 12.56 -12.57
C VAL A 229 0.17 12.38 -13.34
N GLU A 230 0.88 11.31 -13.02
CA GLU A 230 1.92 10.76 -13.89
C GLU A 230 1.41 9.44 -14.50
N VAL A 231 1.42 9.35 -15.83
CA VAL A 231 1.00 8.14 -16.54
C VAL A 231 2.24 7.35 -16.94
N ILE A 232 2.38 6.15 -16.39
CA ILE A 232 3.51 5.26 -16.62
C ILE A 232 3.04 4.11 -17.49
N GLN A 233 3.57 4.05 -18.71
CA GLN A 233 3.23 3.01 -19.66
C GLN A 233 4.28 1.90 -19.67
N LEU A 234 3.82 0.67 -19.47
CA LEU A 234 4.59 -0.57 -19.44
C LEU A 234 4.23 -1.37 -20.69
N ASN A 235 5.16 -1.47 -21.63
CA ASN A 235 4.95 -2.09 -22.94
C ASN A 235 5.74 -3.42 -23.10
N GLU A 236 6.13 -4.04 -21.99
CA GLU A 236 6.92 -5.26 -21.96
C GLU A 236 6.12 -6.52 -22.33
N ASP A 237 6.85 -7.58 -22.67
CA ASP A 237 6.31 -8.94 -22.70
C ASP A 237 5.84 -9.37 -21.30
N SER A 238 4.82 -10.23 -21.26
CA SER A 238 4.27 -10.73 -20.00
C SER A 238 5.31 -11.53 -19.22
N TYR A 239 5.70 -11.03 -18.04
CA TYR A 239 6.59 -11.72 -17.11
C TYR A 239 6.05 -13.11 -16.73
N ARG A 240 4.73 -13.22 -16.56
CA ARG A 240 4.05 -14.48 -16.22
C ARG A 240 4.21 -15.54 -17.30
N ILE A 241 4.24 -15.14 -18.58
CA ILE A 241 4.45 -16.06 -19.71
C ILE A 241 5.92 -16.43 -19.82
N LYS A 242 6.82 -15.45 -19.71
CA LYS A 242 8.27 -15.66 -19.78
C LYS A 242 8.80 -16.60 -18.70
N HIS A 243 8.24 -16.51 -17.49
CA HIS A 243 8.61 -17.35 -16.34
C HIS A 243 7.59 -18.45 -16.05
N ARG A 244 6.83 -18.89 -17.06
CA ARG A 244 5.85 -19.97 -16.92
C ARG A 244 6.55 -21.28 -16.56
N SER A 245 6.36 -21.75 -15.33
CA SER A 245 6.77 -23.10 -14.93
C SER A 245 5.72 -24.13 -15.39
N THR A 246 6.16 -25.20 -16.05
CA THR A 246 5.28 -26.30 -16.46
C THR A 246 5.43 -27.48 -15.51
N ILE A 247 4.32 -28.08 -15.10
CA ILE A 247 4.33 -29.26 -14.20
C ILE A 247 4.80 -30.52 -14.95
N PHE A 248 4.68 -30.54 -16.28
CA PHE A 248 4.96 -31.72 -17.11
C PHE A 248 6.30 -31.68 -17.86
N GLY A 249 7.20 -30.75 -17.52
CA GLY A 249 8.40 -30.50 -18.32
C GLY A 249 8.07 -29.94 -19.71
N ASP A 250 9.06 -29.34 -20.37
CA ASP A 250 8.85 -28.59 -21.61
C ASP A 250 8.42 -29.47 -22.80
N LYS A 251 7.11 -29.72 -22.90
CA LYS A 251 6.45 -29.84 -24.20
C LYS A 251 5.89 -28.47 -24.54
N SER A 252 6.68 -27.73 -25.33
CA SER A 252 6.29 -26.50 -25.99
C SER A 252 4.95 -26.71 -26.68
N VAL A 253 3.89 -26.09 -26.15
CA VAL A 253 2.68 -25.86 -26.94
C VAL A 253 2.98 -24.64 -27.81
N GLN A 254 3.71 -24.88 -28.90
CA GLN A 254 3.71 -24.02 -30.07
C GLN A 254 2.50 -24.42 -30.92
N THR A 255 1.56 -23.49 -31.06
CA THR A 255 0.67 -23.40 -32.23
C THR A 255 0.53 -21.92 -32.55
#